data_AF-A0A7Y1VWJ4-F1
#
_entry.id   AF-A0A7Y1VWJ4-F1
#
_cell.length_a   1.000
_cell.length_b   1.000
_cell.length_c   1.000
_cell.angle_alpha   90.00
_cell.angle_beta   90.00
_cell.angle_gamma   90.00
#
_symmetry.space_group_name_H-M   'P 1'
#
loop_
_entity.id
_entity.type
_entity.pdbx_description
1 polymer ?
#
loop_
_entity_poly.entity_id
_entity_poly.type
_entity_poly.pdbx_seq_one_letter_code
_entity_poly.pdbx_strand_id
1 'polypeptide(L)'
;MGKLRSQGWFGKKGKDGFIYRSWLKNQGIPDDEFNGKPVIGICNTWSELTPCNGHFKELAESVRRGVLEAGGFPLEFPVMSLGETIIKPTAMLYRNLMSMDVEESIRANPLDGVVLLCGCDKTTPASVMGAASVDIPTLVVSGGPMLTGKYEGRNIATSDVWRLADEVTKGTFTHDQLREVEACMCRSDGSCAVMGTASTMACMVESLGLTLPGNAAIPAADSRRKVLAQLSGRRIVEMVREDMRISQVLTRESLENAIIINAAIGGSTNFVLHLLAIAGRIEVPLTLDDFDRLGSHIPLLVNLQPSGEYFMEDFYYAGGLPAVIKQLGKHLHPEVMTITGKT
;
A
#
# COMPACT_ATOMS: atom_id res chain seq x y z
N MET A 1 -10.11 28.06 -2.42
CA MET A 1 -10.37 26.62 -2.21
C MET A 1 -11.86 26.40 -2.36
N GLY A 2 -12.28 25.46 -3.21
CA GLY A 2 -13.70 25.13 -3.39
C GLY A 2 -14.31 24.58 -2.09
N LYS A 3 -15.65 24.49 -2.04
CA LYS A 3 -16.35 23.89 -0.90
C LYS A 3 -16.06 22.37 -0.89
N LEU A 4 -15.39 21.89 0.15
CA LEU A 4 -15.07 20.47 0.37
C LEU A 4 -16.31 19.58 0.44
N ARG A 5 -16.20 18.31 0.04
CA ARG A 5 -17.35 17.39 -0.02
C ARG A 5 -17.92 17.04 1.35
N SER A 6 -17.08 17.00 2.39
CA SER A 6 -17.49 16.85 3.79
C SER A 6 -18.49 17.91 4.24
N GLN A 7 -18.47 19.10 3.62
CA GLN A 7 -19.44 20.17 3.90
C GLN A 7 -20.85 19.84 3.37
N GLY A 8 -21.01 18.81 2.55
CA GLY A 8 -22.29 18.19 2.22
C GLY A 8 -22.95 17.48 3.41
N TRP A 9 -22.20 17.18 4.47
CA TRP A 9 -22.68 16.66 5.73
C TRP A 9 -22.55 17.73 6.82
N PHE A 10 -21.31 18.09 7.16
CA PHE A 10 -21.01 18.89 8.34
C PHE A 10 -21.31 20.38 8.15
N GLY A 11 -21.35 20.87 6.91
CA GLY A 11 -21.73 22.24 6.58
C GLY A 11 -23.23 22.47 6.44
N LYS A 12 -24.07 21.41 6.50
CA LYS A 12 -25.53 21.55 6.40
C LYS A 12 -26.09 22.26 7.64
N LYS A 13 -27.11 23.08 7.44
CA LYS A 13 -27.92 23.70 8.51
C LYS A 13 -29.21 22.90 8.72
N GLY A 14 -29.92 23.18 9.81
CA GLY A 14 -31.17 22.51 10.14
C GLY A 14 -30.97 21.05 10.58
N LYS A 15 -32.05 20.26 10.49
CA LYS A 15 -32.13 18.89 11.00
C LYS A 15 -30.98 18.00 10.53
N ASP A 16 -30.66 18.01 9.24
CA ASP A 16 -29.71 17.05 8.67
C ASP A 16 -28.28 17.32 9.16
N GLY A 17 -27.81 18.56 9.10
CA GLY A 17 -26.50 18.91 9.62
C GLY A 17 -26.40 18.78 11.15
N PHE A 18 -27.49 19.04 11.87
CA PHE A 18 -27.57 18.76 13.31
C PHE A 18 -27.34 17.27 13.59
N ILE A 19 -28.05 16.37 12.88
CA ILE A 19 -27.90 14.91 13.02
C ILE A 19 -26.45 14.50 12.74
N TYR A 20 -25.88 14.88 11.59
CA TYR A 20 -24.54 14.42 11.22
C TYR A 20 -23.48 14.86 12.23
N ARG A 21 -23.51 16.13 12.68
CA ARG A 21 -22.54 16.63 13.66
C ARG A 21 -22.81 16.06 15.07
N SER A 22 -24.06 15.96 15.51
CA SER A 22 -24.38 15.48 16.87
C SER A 22 -23.93 14.04 17.09
N TRP A 23 -24.13 13.17 16.09
CA TRP A 23 -23.74 11.77 16.18
C TRP A 23 -22.23 11.59 16.20
N LEU A 24 -21.46 12.40 15.47
CA LEU A 24 -20.00 12.32 15.53
C LEU A 24 -19.43 12.96 16.82
N LYS A 25 -20.08 14.02 17.33
CA LYS A 25 -19.70 14.67 18.61
C LYS A 25 -19.83 13.76 19.83
N ASN A 26 -20.59 12.66 19.76
CA ASN A 26 -20.66 11.70 20.86
C ASN A 26 -19.30 11.03 21.19
N GLN A 27 -18.32 11.15 20.29
CA GLN A 27 -16.94 10.70 20.49
C GLN A 27 -16.04 11.76 21.16
N GLY A 28 -16.59 12.90 21.59
CA GLY A 28 -15.82 13.98 22.24
C GLY A 28 -15.09 14.92 21.27
N ILE A 29 -15.62 15.09 20.06
CA ILE A 29 -15.02 15.94 19.02
C ILE A 29 -15.51 17.39 19.16
N PRO A 30 -14.62 18.41 19.19
CA PRO A 30 -15.02 19.81 19.33
C PRO A 30 -15.65 20.36 18.05
N ASP A 31 -16.39 21.47 18.16
CA ASP A 31 -17.17 22.02 17.03
C ASP A 31 -16.30 22.53 15.87
N ASP A 32 -15.08 23.00 16.16
CA ASP A 32 -14.18 23.57 15.17
C ASP A 32 -13.67 22.54 14.14
N GLU A 33 -13.67 21.25 14.48
CA GLU A 33 -13.34 20.16 13.53
C GLU A 33 -14.29 20.11 12.32
N PHE A 34 -15.53 20.59 12.49
CA PHE A 34 -16.56 20.57 11.45
C PHE A 34 -16.54 21.80 10.52
N ASN A 35 -15.74 22.81 10.86
CA ASN A 35 -15.73 24.13 10.23
C ASN A 35 -14.82 24.20 8.99
N GLY A 36 -15.00 23.26 8.06
CA GLY A 36 -14.32 23.27 6.76
C GLY A 36 -12.89 22.73 6.78
N LYS A 37 -12.45 22.08 7.87
CA LYS A 37 -11.19 21.33 7.88
C LYS A 37 -11.27 20.16 6.88
N PRO A 38 -10.17 19.83 6.16
CA PRO A 38 -10.07 18.61 5.38
C PRO A 38 -10.34 17.38 6.24
N VAL A 39 -11.41 16.63 5.94
CA VAL A 39 -11.72 15.39 6.64
C VAL A 39 -10.96 14.25 5.97
N ILE A 40 -10.02 13.64 6.67
CA ILE A 40 -9.14 12.60 6.11
C ILE A 40 -9.58 11.24 6.62
N GLY A 41 -9.93 10.36 5.68
CA GLY A 41 -10.16 8.95 5.97
C GLY A 41 -8.84 8.20 6.12
N ILE A 42 -8.66 7.46 7.21
CA ILE A 42 -7.57 6.49 7.35
C ILE A 42 -8.17 5.11 7.12
N CYS A 43 -8.07 4.62 5.88
CA CYS A 43 -8.58 3.31 5.47
C CYS A 43 -7.63 2.23 5.99
N ASN A 44 -8.08 1.46 6.98
CA ASN A 44 -7.23 0.53 7.71
C ASN A 44 -7.56 -0.94 7.40
N THR A 45 -6.60 -1.66 6.84
CA THR A 45 -6.70 -3.11 6.59
C THR A 45 -6.11 -3.95 7.73
N TRP A 46 -6.10 -3.43 8.96
CA TRP A 46 -5.70 -4.18 10.15
C TRP A 46 -6.67 -5.33 10.44
N SER A 47 -6.14 -6.50 10.78
CA SER A 47 -6.91 -7.62 11.34
C SER A 47 -5.96 -8.61 12.01
N GLU A 48 -6.37 -9.22 13.11
CA GLU A 48 -5.65 -10.34 13.71
C GLU A 48 -5.63 -11.58 12.78
N LEU A 49 -6.57 -11.66 11.82
CA LEU A 49 -6.59 -12.68 10.77
C LEU A 49 -5.69 -12.32 9.56
N THR A 50 -5.02 -11.16 9.59
CA THR A 50 -4.09 -10.71 8.56
C THR A 50 -2.79 -10.26 9.22
N PRO A 51 -1.94 -11.21 9.66
CA PRO A 51 -0.76 -10.91 10.48
C PRO A 51 0.24 -9.98 9.79
N CYS A 52 0.28 -9.96 8.45
CA CYS A 52 1.12 -9.02 7.69
C CYS A 52 0.80 -7.55 7.97
N ASN A 53 -0.41 -7.27 8.47
CA ASN A 53 -0.91 -5.94 8.77
C ASN A 53 -1.08 -5.74 10.29
N GLY A 54 -0.52 -6.60 11.14
CA GLY A 54 -0.76 -6.61 12.59
C GLY A 54 -0.43 -5.29 13.30
N HIS A 55 0.58 -4.57 12.80
CA HIS A 55 1.05 -3.28 13.33
C HIS A 55 0.27 -2.05 12.83
N PHE A 56 -0.78 -2.23 12.01
CA PHE A 56 -1.41 -1.10 11.31
C PHE A 56 -2.16 -0.14 12.24
N LYS A 57 -2.59 -0.58 13.43
CA LYS A 57 -3.12 0.32 14.47
C LYS A 57 -2.10 1.40 14.85
N GLU A 58 -0.83 1.03 14.99
CA GLU A 58 0.23 1.99 15.32
C GLU A 58 0.58 2.91 14.14
N LEU A 59 0.48 2.39 12.91
CA LEU A 59 0.65 3.21 11.70
C LEU A 59 -0.48 4.19 11.51
N ALA A 60 -1.73 3.80 11.77
CA ALA A 60 -2.90 4.67 11.73
C ALA A 60 -2.74 5.84 12.71
N GLU A 61 -2.26 5.59 13.92
CA GLU A 61 -1.96 6.66 14.89
C GLU A 61 -0.83 7.59 14.43
N SER A 62 0.16 7.07 13.69
CA SER A 62 1.19 7.92 13.09
C SER A 62 0.62 8.81 11.98
N VAL A 63 -0.21 8.26 11.09
CA VAL A 63 -0.94 9.04 10.07
C VAL A 63 -1.83 10.10 10.73
N ARG A 64 -2.62 9.70 11.74
CA ARG A 64 -3.51 10.59 12.52
C ARG A 64 -2.77 11.80 13.04
N ARG A 65 -1.60 11.61 13.67
CA ARG A 65 -0.75 12.72 14.14
C ARG A 65 -0.39 13.67 13.02
N GLY A 66 0.01 13.15 11.86
CA GLY A 66 0.33 13.97 10.69
C GLY A 66 -0.86 14.79 10.19
N VAL A 67 -2.05 14.18 10.14
CA VAL A 67 -3.28 14.88 9.72
C VAL A 67 -3.60 16.03 10.67
N LEU A 68 -3.54 15.79 11.99
CA LEU A 68 -3.79 16.81 13.01
C LEU A 68 -2.77 17.96 12.92
N GLU A 69 -1.48 17.65 12.76
CA GLU A 69 -0.41 18.64 12.61
C GLU A 69 -0.60 19.55 11.39
N ALA A 70 -1.16 19.01 10.29
CA ALA A 70 -1.46 19.78 9.09
C ALA A 70 -2.81 20.53 9.16
N GLY A 71 -3.58 20.38 10.26
CA GLY A 71 -4.87 21.02 10.47
C GLY A 71 -6.03 20.34 9.73
N GLY A 72 -5.94 19.04 9.49
CA GLY A 72 -7.04 18.20 9.03
C GLY A 72 -7.76 17.49 10.18
N PHE A 73 -8.88 16.84 9.87
CA PHE A 73 -9.70 16.07 10.80
C PHE A 73 -9.63 14.56 10.44
N PRO A 74 -8.86 13.74 11.17
CA PRO A 74 -8.67 12.33 10.85
C PRO A 74 -9.79 11.42 11.40
N LEU A 75 -10.38 10.62 10.52
CA LEU A 75 -11.33 9.56 10.84
C LEU A 75 -10.81 8.23 10.31
N GLU A 76 -10.56 7.29 11.21
CA GLU A 76 -10.15 5.93 10.84
C GLU A 76 -11.40 5.08 10.56
N PHE A 77 -11.34 4.27 9.52
CA PHE A 77 -12.38 3.29 9.22
C PHE A 77 -11.75 1.97 8.74
N PRO A 78 -12.26 0.81 9.19
CA PRO A 78 -11.80 -0.48 8.73
C PRO A 78 -12.48 -0.85 7.40
N VAL A 79 -11.80 -1.70 6.63
CA VAL A 79 -12.36 -2.41 5.47
C VAL A 79 -11.96 -3.89 5.56
N MET A 80 -12.54 -4.74 4.71
CA MET A 80 -12.16 -6.15 4.62
C MET A 80 -10.63 -6.31 4.49
N SER A 81 -10.04 -7.10 5.37
CA SER A 81 -8.61 -7.40 5.33
C SER A 81 -8.36 -8.76 4.70
N LEU A 82 -7.50 -8.79 3.67
CA LEU A 82 -7.24 -9.97 2.86
C LEU A 82 -5.89 -10.60 3.22
N GLY A 83 -5.89 -11.46 4.23
CA GLY A 83 -4.72 -12.24 4.64
C GLY A 83 -4.49 -13.46 3.75
N GLU A 84 -3.58 -13.34 2.77
CA GLU A 84 -3.24 -14.38 1.77
C GLU A 84 -2.94 -15.75 2.41
N THR A 85 -2.32 -15.75 3.60
CA THR A 85 -1.87 -16.96 4.30
C THR A 85 -2.99 -17.76 4.95
N ILE A 86 -4.15 -17.16 5.23
CA ILE A 86 -5.21 -17.76 6.05
C ILE A 86 -6.53 -17.91 5.26
N ILE A 87 -6.87 -16.93 4.44
CA ILE A 87 -8.18 -16.89 3.77
C ILE A 87 -8.30 -17.96 2.68
N LYS A 88 -9.47 -18.62 2.61
CA LYS A 88 -9.79 -19.69 1.64
C LYS A 88 -10.99 -19.30 0.76
N PRO A 89 -11.08 -19.77 -0.50
CA PRO A 89 -10.14 -20.65 -1.19
C PRO A 89 -8.84 -19.94 -1.63
N THR A 90 -8.88 -18.62 -1.83
CA THR A 90 -7.72 -17.75 -2.10
C THR A 90 -8.14 -16.30 -1.86
N ALA A 91 -7.22 -15.43 -1.42
CA ALA A 91 -7.50 -14.01 -1.25
C ALA A 91 -7.85 -13.29 -2.57
N MET A 92 -7.38 -13.81 -3.72
CA MET A 92 -7.66 -13.21 -5.02
C MET A 92 -9.16 -13.12 -5.32
N LEU A 93 -9.93 -14.14 -4.92
CA LEU A 93 -11.39 -14.17 -5.09
C LEU A 93 -12.08 -12.98 -4.42
N TYR A 94 -11.54 -12.54 -3.28
CA TYR A 94 -12.10 -11.48 -2.47
C TYR A 94 -11.50 -10.09 -2.74
N ARG A 95 -10.48 -9.97 -3.61
CA ARG A 95 -9.87 -8.68 -3.99
C ARG A 95 -10.93 -7.70 -4.51
N ASN A 96 -11.81 -8.15 -5.40
CA ASN A 96 -12.84 -7.30 -5.98
C ASN A 96 -13.89 -6.91 -4.94
N LEU A 97 -14.23 -7.82 -4.02
CA LEU A 97 -15.16 -7.54 -2.91
C LEU A 97 -14.59 -6.46 -1.98
N MET A 98 -13.34 -6.60 -1.55
CA MET A 98 -12.66 -5.57 -0.75
C MET A 98 -12.57 -4.23 -1.50
N SER A 99 -12.34 -4.26 -2.81
CA SER A 99 -12.33 -3.03 -3.60
C SER A 99 -13.68 -2.31 -3.60
N MET A 100 -14.80 -3.02 -3.66
CA MET A 100 -16.14 -2.43 -3.54
C MET A 100 -16.39 -1.88 -2.14
N ASP A 101 -15.92 -2.59 -1.10
CA ASP A 101 -15.99 -2.14 0.29
C ASP A 101 -15.24 -0.81 0.49
N VAL A 102 -14.01 -0.72 -0.05
CA VAL A 102 -13.22 0.52 -0.03
C VAL A 102 -13.93 1.65 -0.80
N GLU A 103 -14.41 1.36 -2.01
CA GLU A 103 -15.10 2.34 -2.85
C GLU A 103 -16.30 2.96 -2.15
N GLU A 104 -17.21 2.13 -1.65
CA GLU A 104 -18.44 2.61 -1.01
C GLU A 104 -18.18 3.22 0.37
N SER A 105 -17.22 2.68 1.12
CA SER A 105 -16.78 3.30 2.38
C SER A 105 -16.25 4.71 2.17
N ILE A 106 -15.55 4.98 1.07
CA ILE A 106 -15.07 6.33 0.76
C ILE A 106 -16.21 7.21 0.22
N ARG A 107 -16.97 6.71 -0.77
CA ARG A 107 -18.01 7.47 -1.49
C ARG A 107 -19.16 7.88 -0.57
N ALA A 108 -19.59 6.99 0.34
CA ALA A 108 -20.76 7.20 1.19
C ALA A 108 -20.49 8.01 2.46
N ASN A 109 -19.22 8.22 2.83
CA ASN A 109 -18.83 8.94 4.04
C ASN A 109 -18.26 10.34 3.73
N PRO A 110 -18.26 11.29 4.69
CA PRO A 110 -17.86 12.69 4.48
C PRO A 110 -16.33 12.89 4.47
N LEU A 111 -15.61 12.17 3.61
CA LEU A 111 -14.15 12.17 3.51
C LEU A 111 -13.66 13.03 2.34
N ASP A 112 -12.80 14.01 2.56
CA ASP A 112 -12.26 14.87 1.51
C ASP A 112 -10.99 14.32 0.87
N GLY A 113 -10.27 13.45 1.59
CA GLY A 113 -9.12 12.69 1.10
C GLY A 113 -8.96 11.40 1.90
N VAL A 114 -8.13 10.49 1.41
CA VAL A 114 -7.94 9.17 2.03
C VAL A 114 -6.47 8.75 2.06
N VAL A 115 -6.05 8.18 3.19
CA VAL A 115 -4.81 7.43 3.32
C VAL A 115 -5.16 5.95 3.34
N LEU A 116 -4.60 5.20 2.40
CA LEU A 116 -4.76 3.75 2.28
C LEU A 116 -3.60 3.06 3.01
N LEU A 117 -3.89 2.44 4.15
CA LEU A 117 -2.92 1.56 4.82
C LEU A 117 -3.02 0.18 4.18
N CYS A 118 -1.97 -0.26 3.50
CA CYS A 118 -1.95 -1.52 2.77
C CYS A 118 -0.70 -2.34 3.06
N GLY A 119 -0.77 -3.67 2.98
CA GLY A 119 0.37 -4.54 3.29
C GLY A 119 0.28 -5.89 2.58
N CYS A 120 -0.49 -6.82 3.14
CA CYS A 120 -0.67 -8.16 2.58
C CYS A 120 -1.10 -8.12 1.10
N ASP A 121 -0.64 -9.09 0.31
CA ASP A 121 -0.74 -9.20 -1.15
C ASP A 121 -1.87 -8.42 -1.82
N LYS A 122 -3.14 -8.78 -1.54
CA LYS A 122 -4.31 -8.25 -2.26
C LYS A 122 -4.83 -6.93 -1.68
N THR A 123 -4.39 -6.53 -0.49
CA THR A 123 -4.88 -5.30 0.16
C THR A 123 -4.50 -4.05 -0.60
N THR A 124 -3.27 -3.98 -1.12
CA THR A 124 -2.77 -2.85 -1.93
C THR A 124 -3.59 -2.64 -3.20
N PRO A 125 -3.69 -3.63 -4.13
CA PRO A 125 -4.46 -3.42 -5.35
C PRO A 125 -5.95 -3.21 -5.08
N ALA A 126 -6.56 -3.92 -4.12
CA ALA A 126 -7.98 -3.73 -3.80
C ALA A 126 -8.28 -2.30 -3.30
N SER A 127 -7.43 -1.76 -2.44
CA SER A 127 -7.59 -0.40 -1.90
C SER A 127 -7.40 0.66 -2.98
N VAL A 128 -6.37 0.53 -3.82
CA VAL A 128 -6.13 1.45 -4.93
C VAL A 128 -7.27 1.39 -5.95
N MET A 129 -7.76 0.20 -6.29
CA MET A 129 -8.92 0.03 -7.18
C MET A 129 -10.17 0.73 -6.63
N GLY A 130 -10.47 0.55 -5.33
CA GLY A 130 -11.63 1.18 -4.70
C GLY A 130 -11.54 2.70 -4.65
N ALA A 131 -10.38 3.24 -4.26
CA ALA A 131 -10.16 4.68 -4.21
C ALA A 131 -10.16 5.33 -5.60
N ALA A 132 -9.59 4.65 -6.61
CA ALA A 132 -9.58 5.10 -8.00
C ALA A 132 -11.00 5.29 -8.56
N SER A 133 -11.96 4.42 -8.20
CA SER A 133 -13.35 4.58 -8.63
C SER A 133 -14.06 5.82 -8.05
N VAL A 134 -13.55 6.38 -6.94
CA VAL A 134 -14.15 7.55 -6.26
C VAL A 134 -13.50 8.86 -6.71
N ASP A 135 -12.22 8.81 -7.07
CA ASP A 135 -11.42 9.93 -7.55
C ASP A 135 -11.35 11.13 -6.61
N ILE A 136 -10.90 10.89 -5.38
CA ILE A 136 -10.54 11.94 -4.42
C ILE A 136 -9.02 11.91 -4.13
N PRO A 137 -8.44 12.96 -3.53
CA PRO A 137 -7.06 12.91 -3.07
C PRO A 137 -6.76 11.65 -2.25
N THR A 138 -5.80 10.87 -2.74
CA THR A 138 -5.52 9.51 -2.23
C THR A 138 -4.01 9.30 -2.14
N LEU A 139 -3.56 8.79 -0.99
CA LEU A 139 -2.17 8.45 -0.73
C LEU A 139 -2.09 7.03 -0.14
N VAL A 140 -1.11 6.23 -0.56
CA VAL A 140 -0.87 4.88 -0.02
C VAL A 140 0.31 4.88 0.97
N VAL A 141 0.13 4.22 2.11
CA VAL A 141 1.22 3.90 3.06
C VAL A 141 1.31 2.39 3.16
N SER A 142 2.45 1.84 2.72
CA SER A 142 2.72 0.42 2.86
C SER A 142 3.10 0.07 4.30
N GLY A 143 2.72 -1.12 4.76
CA GLY A 143 3.10 -1.65 6.07
C GLY A 143 4.60 -1.91 6.21
N GLY A 144 5.23 -2.36 5.11
CA GLY A 144 6.63 -2.77 5.06
C GLY A 144 6.81 -4.30 5.11
N PRO A 145 7.97 -4.79 4.63
CA PRO A 145 8.35 -6.19 4.75
C PRO A 145 8.77 -6.53 6.18
N MET A 146 8.67 -7.82 6.52
CA MET A 146 9.31 -8.41 7.69
C MET A 146 10.84 -8.29 7.60
N LEU A 147 11.49 -8.41 8.75
CA LEU A 147 12.93 -8.62 8.82
C LEU A 147 13.29 -10.05 8.35
N THR A 148 14.52 -10.24 7.86
CA THR A 148 14.99 -11.50 7.26
C THR A 148 15.01 -12.66 8.27
N GLY A 149 14.31 -13.77 8.04
CA GLY A 149 14.35 -14.91 8.96
C GLY A 149 15.76 -15.49 9.18
N LYS A 150 15.99 -16.11 10.35
CA LYS A 150 17.31 -16.68 10.72
C LYS A 150 17.16 -18.07 11.35
N TYR A 151 17.79 -19.07 10.77
CA TYR A 151 17.85 -20.44 11.32
C TYR A 151 19.27 -20.98 11.23
N GLU A 152 19.84 -21.40 12.37
CA GLU A 152 21.23 -21.90 12.46
C GLU A 152 22.28 -21.00 11.77
N GLY A 153 22.12 -19.67 11.93
CA GLY A 153 23.01 -18.67 11.33
C GLY A 153 22.76 -18.39 9.84
N ARG A 154 21.85 -19.12 9.18
CA ARG A 154 21.48 -18.91 7.77
C ARG A 154 20.28 -17.99 7.64
N ASN A 155 20.24 -17.23 6.55
CA ASN A 155 19.06 -16.47 6.18
C ASN A 155 17.98 -17.41 5.62
N ILE A 156 16.74 -17.17 6.02
CA ILE A 156 15.55 -17.84 5.49
C ILE A 156 14.42 -16.82 5.31
N ALA A 157 13.50 -17.09 4.41
CA ALA A 157 12.27 -16.31 4.25
C ALA A 157 11.10 -17.17 3.78
N THR A 158 9.96 -16.53 3.53
CA THR A 158 8.71 -17.19 3.14
C THR A 158 8.79 -17.97 1.83
N SER A 159 9.77 -17.68 0.96
CA SER A 159 10.10 -18.46 -0.24
C SER A 159 10.69 -19.83 0.06
N ASP A 160 11.38 -19.99 1.20
CA ASP A 160 12.02 -21.25 1.59
C ASP A 160 11.02 -22.33 1.99
N VAL A 161 9.75 -21.99 2.24
CA VAL A 161 8.68 -22.95 2.59
C VAL A 161 8.61 -24.09 1.59
N TRP A 162 8.75 -23.80 0.29
CA TRP A 162 8.72 -24.82 -0.77
C TRP A 162 9.91 -25.76 -0.70
N ARG A 163 11.11 -25.21 -0.52
CA ARG A 163 12.35 -25.99 -0.38
C ARG A 163 12.31 -26.86 0.87
N LEU A 164 11.92 -26.31 2.01
CA LEU A 164 11.83 -27.03 3.28
C LEU A 164 10.78 -28.14 3.25
N ALA A 165 9.62 -27.90 2.62
CA ALA A 165 8.59 -28.94 2.45
C ALA A 165 9.08 -30.12 1.58
N ASP A 166 9.86 -29.82 0.54
CA ASP A 166 10.51 -30.83 -0.31
C ASP A 166 11.61 -31.59 0.44
N GLU A 167 12.43 -30.90 1.24
CA GLU A 167 13.46 -31.54 2.09
C GLU A 167 12.85 -32.47 3.15
N VAL A 168 11.68 -32.14 3.71
CA VAL A 168 10.93 -33.06 4.59
C VAL A 168 10.46 -34.30 3.83
N THR A 169 9.93 -34.11 2.62
CA THR A 169 9.50 -35.24 1.76
C THR A 169 10.66 -36.16 1.39
N LYS A 170 11.86 -35.60 1.23
CA LYS A 170 13.11 -36.34 0.95
C LYS A 170 13.74 -36.99 2.19
N GLY A 171 13.23 -36.71 3.39
CA GLY A 171 13.77 -37.21 4.65
C GLY A 171 15.10 -36.56 5.07
N THR A 172 15.53 -35.48 4.40
CA THR A 172 16.72 -34.71 4.77
C THR A 172 16.42 -33.62 5.81
N PHE A 173 15.14 -33.43 6.14
CA PHE A 173 14.65 -32.52 7.16
C PHE A 173 13.52 -33.19 7.93
N THR A 174 13.47 -33.03 9.25
CA THR A 174 12.41 -33.63 10.08
C THR A 174 11.25 -32.66 10.30
N HIS A 175 10.07 -33.19 10.64
CA HIS A 175 8.94 -32.35 11.06
C HIS A 175 9.23 -31.55 12.33
N ASP A 176 10.09 -32.05 13.22
CA ASP A 176 10.51 -31.33 14.43
C ASP A 176 11.37 -30.12 14.06
N GLN A 177 12.32 -30.30 13.16
CA GLN A 177 13.11 -29.19 12.61
C GLN A 177 12.23 -28.19 11.85
N LEU A 178 11.21 -28.65 11.12
CA LEU A 178 10.26 -27.75 10.44
C LEU A 178 9.51 -26.87 11.44
N ARG A 179 9.03 -27.44 12.56
CA ARG A 179 8.38 -26.67 13.63
C ARG A 179 9.30 -25.64 14.28
N GLU A 180 10.59 -25.93 14.38
CA GLU A 180 11.57 -24.95 14.87
C GLU A 180 11.74 -23.80 13.86
N VAL A 181 11.86 -24.13 12.57
CA VAL A 181 12.01 -23.13 11.50
C VAL A 181 10.79 -22.21 11.37
N GLU A 182 9.58 -22.71 11.62
CA GLU A 182 8.35 -21.91 11.60
C GLU A 182 8.46 -20.63 12.45
N ALA A 183 8.97 -20.74 13.67
CA ALA A 183 9.15 -19.61 14.59
C ALA A 183 10.28 -18.65 14.15
N CYS A 184 11.25 -19.15 13.39
CA CYS A 184 12.41 -18.40 12.90
C CYS A 184 12.14 -17.60 11.62
N MET A 185 11.14 -18.02 10.84
CA MET A 185 10.87 -17.50 9.49
C MET A 185 10.09 -16.18 9.51
N CYS A 186 8.98 -16.12 10.24
CA CYS A 186 8.10 -14.95 10.34
C CYS A 186 8.28 -14.25 11.69
N ARG A 187 9.44 -13.62 11.87
CA ARG A 187 9.98 -13.18 13.18
C ARG A 187 9.83 -11.69 13.50
N SER A 188 9.00 -10.96 12.76
CA SER A 188 8.65 -9.56 13.03
C SER A 188 7.30 -9.24 12.40
N ASP A 189 6.73 -8.08 12.73
CA ASP A 189 5.63 -7.52 11.95
C ASP A 189 6.04 -7.32 10.48
N GLY A 190 5.05 -7.38 9.59
CA GLY A 190 5.22 -7.04 8.17
C GLY A 190 4.82 -8.13 7.19
N SER A 191 4.96 -7.81 5.91
CA SER A 191 4.70 -8.70 4.78
C SER A 191 5.92 -9.58 4.42
N CYS A 192 5.80 -10.47 3.44
CA CYS A 192 6.89 -11.34 2.98
C CYS A 192 8.20 -10.58 2.73
N ALA A 193 9.33 -11.07 3.27
CA ALA A 193 10.64 -10.41 3.20
C ALA A 193 11.38 -10.58 1.86
N VAL A 194 10.67 -11.01 0.81
CA VAL A 194 11.21 -11.30 -0.54
C VAL A 194 10.51 -10.43 -1.57
N MET A 195 10.92 -10.50 -2.84
CA MET A 195 10.21 -9.88 -3.96
C MET A 195 8.96 -10.70 -4.35
N GLY A 196 8.11 -10.99 -3.35
CA GLY A 196 6.79 -11.60 -3.53
C GLY A 196 5.75 -10.54 -3.91
N THR A 197 4.47 -10.93 -3.97
CA THR A 197 3.41 -10.02 -4.40
C THR A 197 3.31 -8.78 -3.49
N ALA A 198 3.33 -8.90 -2.16
CA ALA A 198 3.28 -7.75 -1.26
C ALA A 198 4.37 -6.69 -1.54
N SER A 199 5.64 -7.09 -1.61
CA SER A 199 6.75 -6.19 -1.94
C SER A 199 6.65 -5.64 -3.36
N THR A 200 6.21 -6.46 -4.31
CA THR A 200 5.96 -6.03 -5.69
C THR A 200 4.87 -4.95 -5.75
N MET A 201 3.77 -5.13 -5.00
CA MET A 201 2.68 -4.17 -4.94
C MET A 201 3.06 -2.89 -4.20
N ALA A 202 3.92 -2.99 -3.17
CA ALA A 202 4.50 -1.82 -2.51
C ALA A 202 5.39 -1.03 -3.48
N CYS A 203 6.19 -1.72 -4.30
CA CYS A 203 6.99 -1.09 -5.36
C CYS A 203 6.10 -0.51 -6.47
N MET A 204 5.01 -1.19 -6.82
CA MET A 204 4.03 -0.72 -7.81
C MET A 204 3.45 0.64 -7.38
N VAL A 205 2.90 0.76 -6.17
CA VAL A 205 2.28 2.03 -5.74
C VAL A 205 3.28 3.18 -5.62
N GLU A 206 4.54 2.89 -5.28
CA GLU A 206 5.60 3.91 -5.30
C GLU A 206 5.97 4.30 -6.73
N SER A 207 6.07 3.33 -7.65
CA SER A 207 6.32 3.56 -9.08
C SER A 207 5.20 4.35 -9.77
N LEU A 208 3.95 4.12 -9.35
CA LEU A 208 2.77 4.87 -9.78
C LEU A 208 2.74 6.30 -9.21
N GLY A 209 3.63 6.65 -8.29
CA GLY A 209 3.67 7.96 -7.65
C GLY A 209 2.64 8.15 -6.54
N LEU A 210 1.98 7.08 -6.06
CA LEU A 210 0.91 7.15 -5.04
C LEU A 210 1.42 7.22 -3.58
N THR A 211 2.74 7.27 -3.38
CA THR A 211 3.36 7.23 -2.05
C THR A 211 4.45 8.27 -1.91
N LEU A 212 4.85 8.57 -0.67
CA LEU A 212 6.11 9.29 -0.45
C LEU A 212 7.30 8.39 -0.84
N PRO A 213 8.38 8.95 -1.43
CA PRO A 213 9.55 8.16 -1.84
C PRO A 213 10.16 7.34 -0.69
N GLY A 214 10.61 6.13 -1.02
CA GLY A 214 11.15 5.15 -0.08
C GLY A 214 10.08 4.27 0.57
N ASN A 215 8.79 4.47 0.27
CA ASN A 215 7.69 3.72 0.85
C ASN A 215 7.81 2.19 0.70
N ALA A 216 8.30 1.68 -0.42
CA ALA A 216 8.21 0.25 -0.72
C ALA A 216 9.14 -0.59 0.17
N ALA A 217 10.34 -0.09 0.46
CA ALA A 217 11.42 -0.92 1.00
C ALA A 217 11.57 -0.84 2.52
N ILE A 218 11.13 0.24 3.19
CA ILE A 218 11.34 0.41 4.64
C ILE A 218 10.73 -0.77 5.43
N PRO A 219 11.51 -1.56 6.21
CA PRO A 219 10.96 -2.66 7.00
C PRO A 219 9.86 -2.20 7.96
N ALA A 220 8.89 -3.08 8.23
CA ALA A 220 7.78 -2.76 9.12
C ALA A 220 8.23 -2.39 10.55
N ALA A 221 9.26 -3.08 11.04
CA ALA A 221 9.85 -2.82 12.36
C ALA A 221 10.74 -1.56 12.42
N ASP A 222 11.04 -0.92 11.29
CA ASP A 222 11.91 0.24 11.25
C ASP A 222 11.18 1.50 11.74
N SER A 223 11.82 2.27 12.64
CA SER A 223 11.30 3.56 13.11
C SER A 223 10.88 4.51 11.99
N ARG A 224 11.59 4.48 10.85
CA ARG A 224 11.34 5.32 9.68
C ARG A 224 10.00 5.00 9.01
N ARG A 225 9.42 3.82 9.23
CA ARG A 225 8.07 3.48 8.77
C ARG A 225 7.01 4.35 9.45
N LYS A 226 7.13 4.57 10.77
CA LYS A 226 6.25 5.46 11.53
C LYS A 226 6.45 6.93 11.13
N VAL A 227 7.69 7.33 10.86
CA VAL A 227 8.01 8.66 10.33
C VAL A 227 7.33 8.89 8.97
N LEU A 228 7.48 7.95 8.04
CA LEU A 228 6.85 8.02 6.72
C LEU A 228 5.32 8.12 6.83
N ALA A 229 4.70 7.32 7.71
CA ALA A 229 3.27 7.36 7.96
C ALA A 229 2.80 8.74 8.48
N GLN A 230 3.54 9.34 9.41
CA GLN A 230 3.21 10.68 9.91
C GLN A 230 3.39 11.76 8.83
N LEU A 231 4.47 11.71 8.05
CA LEU A 231 4.67 12.62 6.91
C LEU A 231 3.55 12.47 5.87
N SER A 232 3.09 11.24 5.65
CA SER A 232 1.97 10.95 4.75
C SER A 232 0.66 11.57 5.24
N GLY A 233 0.41 11.55 6.56
CA GLY A 233 -0.72 12.24 7.18
C GLY A 233 -0.68 13.76 6.99
N ARG A 234 0.50 14.38 7.01
CA ARG A 234 0.64 15.81 6.67
C ARG A 234 0.34 16.04 5.19
N ARG A 235 0.95 15.21 4.33
CA ARG A 235 0.87 15.38 2.88
C ARG A 235 -0.56 15.24 2.34
N ILE A 236 -1.34 14.29 2.83
CA ILE A 236 -2.72 14.10 2.33
C ILE A 236 -3.61 15.33 2.60
N VAL A 237 -3.39 16.06 3.70
CA VAL A 237 -4.12 17.30 3.99
C VAL A 237 -3.77 18.39 2.97
N GLU A 238 -2.50 18.48 2.57
CA GLU A 238 -2.04 19.39 1.52
C GLU A 238 -2.64 18.99 0.16
N MET A 239 -2.65 17.69 -0.17
CA MET A 239 -3.26 17.20 -1.41
C MET A 239 -4.76 17.55 -1.50
N VAL A 240 -5.50 17.51 -0.39
CA VAL A 240 -6.89 17.98 -0.35
C VAL A 240 -7.00 19.48 -0.62
N ARG A 241 -6.03 20.29 -0.15
CA ARG A 241 -5.99 21.73 -0.44
C ARG A 241 -5.66 22.04 -1.90
N GLU A 242 -4.85 21.20 -2.50
CA GLU A 242 -4.42 21.28 -3.90
C GLU A 242 -5.45 20.66 -4.87
N ASP A 243 -6.47 19.95 -4.37
CA ASP A 243 -7.35 19.07 -5.16
C ASP A 243 -6.55 18.07 -6.01
N MET A 244 -5.46 17.53 -5.44
CA MET A 244 -4.57 16.56 -6.07
C MET A 244 -5.18 15.17 -6.01
N ARG A 245 -5.93 14.81 -7.05
CA ARG A 245 -6.69 13.56 -7.13
C ARG A 245 -5.86 12.40 -7.66
N ILE A 246 -6.29 11.19 -7.36
CA ILE A 246 -5.63 9.97 -7.84
C ILE A 246 -5.60 9.89 -9.37
N SER A 247 -6.62 10.37 -10.09
CA SER A 247 -6.64 10.43 -11.56
C SER A 247 -5.58 11.34 -12.18
N GLN A 248 -5.03 12.30 -11.42
CA GLN A 248 -3.96 13.19 -11.89
C GLN A 248 -2.57 12.56 -11.75
N VAL A 249 -2.46 11.49 -10.96
CA VAL A 249 -1.20 10.75 -10.71
C VAL A 249 -1.21 9.41 -11.48
N LEU A 250 -2.36 8.74 -11.52
CA LEU A 250 -2.56 7.54 -12.31
C LEU A 250 -2.85 7.90 -13.77
N THR A 251 -1.80 7.87 -14.57
CA THR A 251 -1.80 8.18 -16.00
C THR A 251 -1.30 6.97 -16.78
N ARG A 252 -1.44 7.00 -18.11
CA ARG A 252 -0.88 5.96 -18.97
C ARG A 252 0.62 5.82 -18.73
N GLU A 253 1.33 6.94 -18.65
CA GLU A 253 2.77 7.02 -18.45
C GLU A 253 3.21 6.48 -17.08
N SER A 254 2.43 6.73 -16.01
CA SER A 254 2.76 6.17 -14.69
C SER A 254 2.56 4.65 -14.64
N LEU A 255 1.56 4.11 -15.34
CA LEU A 255 1.39 2.65 -15.51
C LEU A 255 2.56 2.05 -16.31
N GLU A 256 3.02 2.70 -17.39
CA GLU A 256 4.16 2.24 -18.17
C GLU A 256 5.46 2.26 -17.36
N ASN A 257 5.70 3.32 -16.58
CA ASN A 257 6.81 3.37 -15.63
C ASN A 257 6.77 2.20 -14.65
N ALA A 258 5.60 1.89 -14.09
CA ALA A 258 5.44 0.76 -13.18
C ALA A 258 5.78 -0.58 -13.84
N ILE A 259 5.44 -0.79 -15.12
CA ILE A 259 5.80 -2.01 -15.88
C ILE A 259 7.32 -2.14 -16.02
N ILE A 260 7.99 -1.07 -16.44
CA ILE A 260 9.44 -1.03 -16.62
C ILE A 260 10.15 -1.29 -15.29
N ILE A 261 9.70 -0.63 -14.22
CA ILE A 261 10.25 -0.82 -12.88
C ILE A 261 10.00 -2.25 -12.38
N ASN A 262 8.81 -2.82 -12.62
CA ASN A 262 8.51 -4.20 -12.23
C ASN A 262 9.46 -5.22 -12.88
N ALA A 263 9.79 -5.03 -14.16
CA ALA A 263 10.77 -5.86 -14.86
C ALA A 263 12.17 -5.73 -14.23
N ALA A 264 12.59 -4.50 -13.90
CA ALA A 264 13.89 -4.23 -13.29
C ALA A 264 14.06 -4.84 -11.89
N ILE A 265 12.96 -4.93 -11.12
CA ILE A 265 12.99 -5.51 -9.77
C ILE A 265 12.75 -7.02 -9.72
N GLY A 266 12.36 -7.64 -10.85
CA GLY A 266 11.97 -9.05 -10.87
C GLY A 266 10.67 -9.30 -10.10
N GLY A 267 9.70 -8.39 -10.25
CA GLY A 267 8.46 -8.44 -9.49
C GLY A 267 7.55 -9.62 -9.85
N SER A 268 6.66 -9.96 -8.91
CA SER A 268 5.68 -11.04 -9.02
C SER A 268 4.80 -10.92 -10.27
N THR A 269 4.49 -12.05 -10.91
CA THR A 269 3.57 -12.09 -12.06
C THR A 269 2.14 -11.64 -11.73
N ASN A 270 1.73 -11.69 -10.46
CA ASN A 270 0.46 -11.13 -9.99
C ASN A 270 0.35 -9.62 -10.26
N PHE A 271 1.48 -8.93 -10.43
CA PHE A 271 1.54 -7.53 -10.84
C PHE A 271 0.71 -7.25 -12.10
N VAL A 272 0.78 -8.13 -13.10
CA VAL A 272 0.05 -7.98 -14.37
C VAL A 272 -1.46 -7.89 -14.13
N LEU A 273 -2.00 -8.83 -13.34
CA LEU A 273 -3.43 -8.88 -13.02
C LEU A 273 -3.90 -7.69 -12.18
N HIS A 274 -3.01 -7.15 -11.36
CA HIS A 274 -3.31 -6.04 -10.46
C HIS A 274 -3.25 -4.70 -11.18
N LEU A 275 -2.22 -4.47 -11.99
CA LEU A 275 -2.06 -3.25 -12.77
C LEU A 275 -3.15 -3.12 -13.84
N LEU A 276 -3.49 -4.20 -14.55
CA LEU A 276 -4.61 -4.21 -15.51
C LEU A 276 -5.95 -3.87 -14.84
N ALA A 277 -6.18 -4.39 -13.63
CA ALA A 277 -7.42 -4.10 -12.90
C ALA A 277 -7.49 -2.64 -12.43
N ILE A 278 -6.36 -2.04 -12.01
CA ILE A 278 -6.28 -0.62 -11.66
C ILE A 278 -6.50 0.25 -12.90
N ALA A 279 -5.83 -0.07 -14.02
CA ALA A 279 -6.01 0.64 -15.29
C ALA A 279 -7.47 0.66 -15.74
N GLY A 280 -8.19 -0.46 -15.58
CA GLY A 280 -9.61 -0.54 -15.86
C GLY A 280 -10.52 0.34 -14.97
N ARG A 281 -10.10 0.68 -13.73
CA ARG A 281 -10.87 1.59 -12.86
C ARG A 281 -10.75 3.06 -13.25
N ILE A 282 -9.63 3.42 -13.86
CA ILE A 282 -9.36 4.78 -14.34
C ILE A 282 -9.59 4.91 -15.85
N GLU A 283 -10.17 3.88 -16.49
CA GLU A 283 -10.47 3.83 -17.92
C GLU A 283 -9.26 4.10 -18.84
N VAL A 284 -8.05 3.78 -18.37
CA VAL A 284 -6.83 3.88 -19.18
C VAL A 284 -6.61 2.56 -19.92
N PRO A 285 -6.51 2.58 -21.27
CA PRO A 285 -6.19 1.38 -22.02
C PRO A 285 -4.85 0.82 -21.56
N LEU A 286 -4.82 -0.45 -21.16
CA LEU A 286 -3.60 -1.19 -20.85
C LEU A 286 -3.85 -2.66 -21.22
N THR A 287 -2.91 -3.27 -21.92
CA THR A 287 -3.06 -4.63 -22.46
C THR A 287 -1.87 -5.50 -22.07
N LEU A 288 -1.98 -6.82 -22.26
CA LEU A 288 -0.86 -7.73 -22.03
C LEU A 288 0.33 -7.44 -22.95
N ASP A 289 0.09 -6.94 -24.16
CA ASP A 289 1.14 -6.56 -25.13
C ASP A 289 2.02 -5.44 -24.59
N ASP A 290 1.45 -4.52 -23.81
CA ASP A 290 2.23 -3.44 -23.17
C ASP A 290 3.30 -3.99 -22.22
N PHE A 291 3.03 -5.10 -21.52
CA PHE A 291 4.00 -5.70 -20.60
C PHE A 291 5.16 -6.34 -21.35
N ASP A 292 4.88 -7.01 -22.47
CA ASP A 292 5.93 -7.61 -23.31
C ASP A 292 6.78 -6.52 -23.97
N ARG A 293 6.13 -5.54 -24.61
CA ARG A 293 6.78 -4.44 -25.32
C ARG A 293 7.66 -3.57 -24.42
N LEU A 294 7.19 -3.26 -23.20
CA LEU A 294 7.91 -2.36 -22.28
C LEU A 294 8.90 -3.11 -21.37
N GLY A 295 8.54 -4.32 -20.92
CA GLY A 295 9.29 -5.04 -19.89
C GLY A 295 10.37 -5.98 -20.43
N SER A 296 10.19 -6.57 -21.62
CA SER A 296 11.06 -7.67 -22.11
C SER A 296 12.53 -7.27 -22.36
N HIS A 297 12.81 -5.98 -22.51
CA HIS A 297 14.15 -5.45 -22.75
C HIS A 297 14.81 -4.86 -21.50
N ILE A 298 14.14 -4.93 -20.35
CA ILE A 298 14.66 -4.37 -19.09
C ILE A 298 15.43 -5.46 -18.34
N PRO A 299 16.72 -5.22 -18.02
CA PRO A 299 17.49 -6.20 -17.26
C PRO A 299 17.00 -6.28 -15.81
N LEU A 300 17.11 -7.46 -15.22
CA LEU A 300 16.94 -7.63 -13.78
C LEU A 300 18.08 -6.93 -13.03
N LEU A 301 17.77 -5.87 -12.30
CA LEU A 301 18.73 -5.05 -11.55
C LEU A 301 18.80 -5.44 -10.06
N VAL A 302 17.74 -6.04 -9.54
CA VAL A 302 17.59 -6.31 -8.10
C VAL A 302 17.87 -7.79 -7.81
N ASN A 303 18.89 -8.04 -6.98
CA ASN A 303 19.29 -9.39 -6.57
C ASN A 303 18.53 -9.83 -5.31
N LEU A 304 17.23 -10.10 -5.43
CA LEU A 304 16.39 -10.57 -4.32
C LEU A 304 15.74 -11.92 -4.62
N GLN A 305 15.53 -12.72 -3.59
CA GLN A 305 14.67 -13.89 -3.71
C GLN A 305 13.27 -13.49 -4.24
N PRO A 306 12.63 -14.34 -5.07
CA PRO A 306 13.07 -15.68 -5.46
C PRO A 306 14.08 -15.74 -6.62
N SER A 307 14.34 -14.63 -7.32
CA SER A 307 15.24 -14.60 -8.49
C SER A 307 16.73 -14.55 -8.12
N GLY A 308 17.03 -14.05 -6.93
CA GLY A 308 18.37 -13.78 -6.44
C GLY A 308 18.59 -14.30 -5.03
N GLU A 309 19.56 -13.70 -4.31
CA GLU A 309 20.05 -14.20 -3.03
C GLU A 309 19.58 -13.39 -1.81
N TYR A 310 19.42 -12.07 -1.94
CA TYR A 310 19.17 -11.17 -0.81
C TYR A 310 17.67 -11.00 -0.48
N PHE A 311 17.38 -10.23 0.57
CA PHE A 311 16.03 -9.97 1.09
C PHE A 311 15.66 -8.48 1.08
N MET A 312 14.39 -8.17 1.29
CA MET A 312 13.90 -6.78 1.24
C MET A 312 14.61 -5.84 2.23
N GLU A 313 15.11 -6.37 3.35
CA GLU A 313 15.92 -5.63 4.31
C GLU A 313 17.23 -5.14 3.66
N ASP A 314 17.91 -5.99 2.90
CA ASP A 314 19.13 -5.64 2.14
C ASP A 314 18.80 -4.62 1.04
N PHE A 315 17.68 -4.82 0.34
CA PHE A 315 17.22 -3.89 -0.69
C PHE A 315 17.00 -2.47 -0.16
N TYR A 316 16.39 -2.37 1.03
CA TYR A 316 16.22 -1.09 1.69
C TYR A 316 17.55 -0.42 2.00
N TYR A 317 18.50 -1.15 2.60
CA TYR A 317 19.81 -0.61 2.94
C TYR A 317 20.64 -0.25 1.71
N ALA A 318 20.43 -0.90 0.58
CA ALA A 318 21.04 -0.58 -0.71
C ALA A 318 20.47 0.70 -1.38
N GLY A 319 19.41 1.30 -0.81
CA GLY A 319 18.77 2.51 -1.34
C GLY A 319 17.34 2.31 -1.84
N GLY A 320 16.82 1.08 -1.76
CA GLY A 320 15.44 0.75 -2.09
C GLY A 320 15.05 1.06 -3.54
N LEU A 321 13.74 1.20 -3.76
CA LEU A 321 13.19 1.49 -5.08
C LEU A 321 13.70 2.81 -5.71
N PRO A 322 13.92 3.91 -4.95
CA PRO A 322 14.48 5.13 -5.52
C PRO A 322 15.83 4.93 -6.23
N ALA A 323 16.67 4.02 -5.73
CA ALA A 323 17.93 3.68 -6.39
C ALA A 323 17.71 2.99 -7.75
N VAL A 324 16.71 2.12 -7.85
CA VAL A 324 16.33 1.43 -9.10
C VAL A 324 15.74 2.43 -10.10
N ILE A 325 14.81 3.29 -9.67
CA ILE A 325 14.20 4.33 -10.50
C ILE A 325 15.28 5.24 -11.09
N LYS A 326 16.24 5.68 -10.25
CA LYS A 326 17.37 6.50 -10.68
C LYS A 326 18.24 5.78 -11.72
N GLN A 327 18.47 4.47 -11.55
CA GLN A 327 19.28 3.68 -12.47
C GLN A 327 18.60 3.46 -13.83
N LEU A 328 17.27 3.32 -13.85
CA LEU A 328 16.49 3.20 -15.08
C LEU A 328 16.49 4.49 -15.90
N GLY A 329 16.54 5.65 -15.24
CA GLY A 329 16.78 6.95 -15.88
C GLY A 329 15.89 7.17 -17.11
N LYS A 330 16.52 7.30 -18.28
CA LYS A 330 15.85 7.57 -19.57
C LYS A 330 14.86 6.49 -20.05
N HIS A 331 14.82 5.33 -19.42
CA HIS A 331 13.81 4.30 -19.72
C HIS A 331 12.43 4.69 -19.18
N LEU A 332 12.37 5.59 -18.21
CA LEU A 332 11.13 6.05 -17.59
C LEU A 332 10.68 7.37 -18.19
N HIS A 333 9.38 7.63 -18.11
CA HIS A 333 8.76 8.92 -18.36
C HIS A 333 9.08 9.87 -17.18
N PRO A 334 9.95 10.89 -17.36
CA PRO A 334 10.49 11.67 -16.25
C PRO A 334 9.56 12.78 -15.77
N GLU A 335 8.52 13.12 -16.54
CA GLU A 335 7.58 14.21 -16.23
C GLU A 335 6.31 13.73 -15.53
N VAL A 336 6.28 12.47 -15.08
CA VAL A 336 5.13 11.88 -14.39
C VAL A 336 4.99 12.49 -13.00
N MET A 337 3.86 13.17 -12.77
CA MET A 337 3.53 13.76 -11.47
C MET A 337 3.36 12.68 -10.40
N THR A 338 3.88 12.92 -9.19
CA THR A 338 3.63 12.09 -8.00
C THR A 338 2.78 12.83 -6.98
N ILE A 339 2.29 12.10 -5.96
CA ILE A 339 1.56 12.70 -4.83
C ILE A 339 2.38 13.73 -4.07
N THR A 340 3.70 13.83 -4.27
CA THR A 340 4.54 14.88 -3.67
C THR A 340 4.37 16.26 -4.32
N GLY A 341 3.64 16.34 -5.44
CA GLY A 341 3.59 17.55 -6.28
C GLY A 341 4.86 17.78 -7.10
N LYS A 342 5.71 16.74 -7.23
CA LYS A 342 6.94 16.73 -8.01
C LYS A 342 6.98 15.50 -8.90
N THR A 343 7.80 15.58 -9.93
CA THR A 343 8.14 14.50 -10.87
C THR A 343 9.35 13.71 -10.40
#